data_AF-A0A2K3NIT2-F1
#
_entry.id   AF-A0A2K3NIT2-F1
#
_cell.length_a   1.000
_cell.length_b   1.000
_cell.length_c   1.000
_cell.angle_alpha   90.00
_cell.angle_beta   90.00
_cell.angle_gamma   90.00
#
_symmetry.space_group_name_H-M   'P 1'
#
loop_
_entity.id
_entity.type
_entity.pdbx_description
1 polymer ?
#
loop_
_entity_poly.entity_id
_entity_poly.type
_entity_poly.pdbx_seq_one_letter_code
_entity_poly.pdbx_strand_id
1 'polypeptide(L)'
;ELEALSSHYALLFNRRKAKLSAEQKSVFDGKLKEVQQIFDLSNEIDAGTDSNKGKTVERGNEGSSDEMKNLHDSSVGKAAEMAAGFTNALAGLAANDIIQRTTGRLDSLHSEGVHRLSEMCCFAVSQLLTFGKSIISLANKTEEEEVDGNKVNIEWPEDVSAKAKIIRINVQTMIGYLEAVSNSFVTGISDVTEAYQASIKGVTAESPTAVPKTSVQEKASAFSEHLRADQITAIRFINSKVIPLNYAGAHTDD
;
A
#
# COMPACT_ATOMS: atom_id res chain seq x y z
N GLU A 1 9.67 2.17 -13.78
CA GLU A 1 8.81 1.27 -14.59
C GLU A 1 7.35 1.70 -14.63
N LEU A 2 6.64 1.84 -13.50
CA LEU A 2 5.26 2.35 -13.49
C LEU A 2 5.11 3.73 -14.17
N GLU A 3 6.07 4.63 -13.94
CA GLU A 3 6.10 5.94 -14.61
C GLU A 3 6.30 5.79 -16.12
N ALA A 4 7.26 4.96 -16.55
CA ALA A 4 7.48 4.68 -17.97
C ALA A 4 6.24 4.04 -18.62
N LEU A 5 5.55 3.13 -17.92
CA LEU A 5 4.30 2.54 -18.36
C LEU A 5 3.22 3.63 -18.50
N SER A 6 3.02 4.45 -17.47
CA SER A 6 2.06 5.55 -17.51
C SER A 6 2.34 6.55 -18.63
N SER A 7 3.58 7.02 -18.78
CA SER A 7 3.99 7.96 -19.82
C SER A 7 3.82 7.37 -21.23
N HIS A 8 4.18 6.10 -21.42
CA HIS A 8 3.97 5.42 -22.70
C HIS A 8 2.48 5.37 -23.06
N TYR A 9 1.60 5.11 -22.10
CA TYR A 9 0.16 5.07 -22.33
C TYR A 9 -0.45 6.46 -22.52
N ALA A 10 -0.05 7.46 -21.73
CA ALA A 10 -0.47 8.84 -21.96
C ALA A 10 -0.18 9.28 -23.40
N LEU A 11 0.99 8.90 -23.94
CA LEU A 11 1.36 9.19 -25.33
C LEU A 11 0.49 8.43 -26.34
N LEU A 12 0.27 7.12 -26.17
CA LEU A 12 -0.58 6.32 -27.04
C LEU A 12 -2.04 6.81 -27.03
N PHE A 13 -2.58 7.11 -25.84
CA PHE A 13 -3.93 7.64 -25.67
C PHE A 13 -4.06 9.03 -26.28
N ASN A 14 -3.12 9.95 -26.05
CA ASN A 14 -3.14 11.26 -26.68
C ASN A 14 -3.09 11.17 -28.21
N ARG A 15 -2.26 10.27 -28.75
CA ARG A 15 -2.17 10.02 -30.20
C ARG A 15 -3.48 9.48 -30.79
N ARG A 16 -4.19 8.60 -30.07
CA ARG A 16 -5.51 8.09 -30.50
C ARG A 16 -6.61 9.14 -30.30
N LYS A 17 -6.62 9.89 -29.18
CA LYS A 17 -7.56 10.98 -28.87
C LYS A 17 -7.52 12.09 -29.92
N ALA A 18 -6.33 12.43 -30.43
CA ALA A 18 -6.17 13.43 -31.49
C ALA A 18 -6.91 13.06 -32.79
N LYS A 19 -7.11 11.76 -33.05
CA LYS A 19 -7.77 11.23 -34.25
C LYS A 19 -9.28 11.03 -34.11
N LEU A 20 -9.85 11.29 -32.93
CA LEU A 20 -11.28 11.11 -32.65
C LEU A 20 -12.14 12.29 -33.14
N SER A 21 -13.37 11.99 -33.55
CA SER A 21 -14.40 13.01 -33.78
C SER A 21 -14.80 13.72 -32.49
N ALA A 22 -15.51 14.85 -32.59
CA ALA A 22 -15.99 15.59 -31.43
C ALA A 22 -16.93 14.75 -30.53
N GLU A 23 -17.89 14.00 -31.12
CA GLU A 23 -18.72 13.06 -30.35
C GLU A 23 -17.88 11.98 -29.66
N GLN A 24 -16.90 11.39 -30.35
CA GLN A 24 -16.07 10.33 -29.78
C GLN A 24 -15.19 10.84 -28.63
N LYS A 25 -14.65 12.06 -28.74
CA LYS A 25 -13.92 12.73 -27.65
C LYS A 25 -14.81 12.94 -26.43
N SER A 26 -16.05 13.39 -26.63
CA SER A 26 -17.03 13.61 -25.55
C SER A 26 -17.35 12.31 -24.79
N VAL A 27 -17.62 11.22 -25.51
CA VAL A 27 -17.88 9.89 -24.90
C VAL A 27 -16.66 9.38 -24.12
N PHE A 28 -15.45 9.58 -24.68
CA PHE A 28 -14.21 9.22 -24.02
C PHE A 28 -13.99 10.02 -22.72
N ASP A 29 -14.14 11.34 -22.78
CA ASP A 29 -13.95 12.22 -21.63
C ASP A 29 -14.99 11.93 -20.54
N GLY A 30 -16.23 11.55 -20.91
CA GLY A 30 -17.25 11.08 -19.98
C GLY A 30 -16.85 9.81 -19.23
N LYS A 31 -16.37 8.78 -19.94
CA LYS A 31 -15.88 7.54 -19.32
C LYS A 31 -14.63 7.76 -18.46
N LEU A 32 -13.73 8.64 -18.89
CA LEU A 32 -12.56 9.00 -18.11
C LEU A 32 -12.96 9.64 -16.77
N LYS A 33 -13.94 10.55 -16.78
CA LYS A 33 -14.48 11.15 -15.55
C LYS A 33 -15.12 10.12 -14.61
N GLU A 34 -15.84 9.13 -15.15
CA GLU A 34 -16.41 8.04 -14.35
C GLU A 34 -15.30 7.22 -13.66
N VAL A 35 -14.26 6.84 -14.40
CA VAL A 35 -13.11 6.11 -13.83
C VAL A 35 -12.37 6.96 -12.80
N GLN A 36 -12.20 8.26 -13.05
CA GLN A 36 -11.60 9.19 -12.10
C GLN A 36 -12.40 9.30 -10.80
N GLN A 37 -13.73 9.33 -10.88
CA GLN A 37 -14.60 9.29 -9.70
C GLN A 37 -14.51 7.98 -8.93
N ILE A 38 -14.35 6.84 -9.63
CA ILE A 38 -14.14 5.53 -8.99
C ILE A 38 -12.79 5.48 -8.28
N PHE A 39 -11.75 6.16 -8.78
CA PHE A 39 -10.45 6.22 -8.11
C PHE A 39 -10.32 7.36 -7.09
N ASP A 40 -11.33 8.20 -6.95
CA ASP A 40 -11.40 9.13 -5.83
C ASP A 40 -11.69 8.37 -4.54
N LEU A 41 -10.61 8.05 -3.83
CA LEU A 41 -10.58 7.31 -2.57
C LEU A 41 -11.23 8.09 -1.41
N SER A 42 -11.55 9.37 -1.59
CA SER A 42 -12.23 10.22 -0.60
C SER A 42 -13.73 9.91 -0.49
N ASN A 43 -14.31 9.30 -1.53
CA ASN A 43 -15.72 8.93 -1.54
C ASN A 43 -15.95 7.62 -0.79
N GLU A 44 -17.06 7.53 -0.04
CA GLU A 44 -17.45 6.29 0.63
C GLU A 44 -17.86 5.24 -0.42
N ILE A 45 -17.53 3.97 -0.20
CA ILE A 45 -18.00 2.90 -1.08
C ILE A 45 -19.48 2.74 -0.79
N ASP A 46 -20.34 3.06 -1.75
CA ASP A 46 -21.71 2.56 -1.72
C ASP A 46 -21.61 1.04 -1.86
N ALA A 47 -21.63 0.32 -0.74
CA ALA A 47 -21.86 -1.12 -0.68
C ALA A 47 -23.33 -1.41 -1.01
N GLY A 48 -23.81 -0.81 -2.09
CA GLY A 48 -25.16 -0.82 -2.59
C GLY A 48 -25.39 -2.07 -3.44
N THR A 49 -26.34 -2.85 -2.99
CA THR A 49 -26.85 -4.09 -3.58
C THR A 49 -27.38 -3.87 -4.99
N ASP A 50 -26.54 -3.91 -6.03
CA ASP A 50 -27.01 -4.07 -7.41
C ASP A 50 -26.97 -5.54 -7.82
N SER A 51 -28.00 -6.25 -7.36
CA SER A 51 -28.46 -7.48 -7.99
C SER A 51 -28.97 -7.15 -9.39
N ASN A 52 -28.11 -7.29 -10.41
CA ASN A 52 -28.59 -7.51 -11.77
C ASN A 52 -27.92 -8.74 -12.39
N LYS A 53 -28.80 -9.64 -12.84
CA LYS A 53 -28.50 -10.94 -13.44
C LYS A 53 -27.58 -10.80 -14.65
N GLY A 54 -26.50 -11.59 -14.68
CA GLY A 54 -25.85 -12.02 -15.92
C GLY A 54 -24.34 -11.76 -15.95
N LYS A 55 -23.60 -12.87 -15.89
CA LYS A 55 -22.13 -12.97 -15.94
C LYS A 55 -21.45 -12.46 -14.66
N THR A 56 -21.42 -13.35 -13.66
CA THR A 56 -20.38 -13.35 -12.64
C THR A 56 -19.05 -13.21 -13.38
N VAL A 57 -18.45 -12.02 -13.34
CA VAL A 57 -17.03 -11.91 -13.56
C VAL A 57 -16.46 -12.75 -12.44
N GLU A 58 -16.03 -13.98 -12.76
CA GLU A 58 -15.22 -14.75 -11.84
C GLU A 58 -14.17 -13.77 -11.36
N ARG A 59 -14.15 -13.53 -10.04
CA ARG A 59 -12.95 -13.12 -9.35
C ARG A 59 -11.99 -14.28 -9.61
N GLY A 60 -11.36 -14.27 -10.78
CA GLY A 60 -10.30 -15.18 -11.12
C GLY A 60 -9.36 -15.09 -9.94
N ASN A 61 -9.19 -16.21 -9.26
CA ASN A 61 -8.27 -16.34 -8.16
C ASN A 61 -6.85 -16.21 -8.72
N GLU A 62 -6.48 -15.00 -9.13
CA GLU A 62 -5.12 -14.62 -9.51
C GLU A 62 -4.41 -14.42 -8.17
N GLY A 63 -3.63 -15.44 -7.77
CA GLY A 63 -3.11 -15.74 -6.42
C GLY A 63 -2.35 -14.64 -5.65
N SER A 64 -2.37 -13.40 -6.12
CA SER A 64 -1.84 -12.19 -5.50
C SER A 64 -2.55 -11.78 -4.20
N SER A 65 -3.88 -11.92 -4.12
CA SER A 65 -4.63 -11.48 -2.93
C SER A 65 -4.28 -12.31 -1.69
N ASP A 66 -4.02 -13.60 -1.87
CA ASP A 66 -3.62 -14.52 -0.80
C ASP A 66 -2.17 -14.25 -0.37
N GLU A 67 -1.26 -14.02 -1.31
CA GLU A 67 0.14 -13.67 -1.01
C GLU A 67 0.26 -12.40 -0.16
N MET A 68 -0.51 -11.37 -0.51
CA MET A 68 -0.49 -10.11 0.23
C MET A 68 -1.09 -10.25 1.63
N LYS A 69 -2.18 -11.00 1.76
CA LYS A 69 -2.76 -11.35 3.05
C LYS A 69 -1.77 -12.16 3.90
N ASN A 70 -1.08 -13.13 3.31
CA ASN A 70 -0.08 -13.93 4.00
C ASN A 70 1.10 -13.07 4.47
N LEU A 71 1.56 -12.12 3.64
CA LEU A 71 2.59 -11.16 4.02
C LEU A 71 2.13 -10.28 5.19
N HIS A 72 0.89 -9.78 5.15
CA HIS A 72 0.28 -9.04 6.26
C HIS A 72 0.25 -9.88 7.53
N ASP A 73 -0.36 -11.07 7.47
CA ASP A 73 -0.57 -11.94 8.64
C ASP A 73 0.77 -12.38 9.24
N SER A 74 1.76 -12.70 8.39
CA SER A 74 3.13 -13.01 8.82
C SER A 74 3.83 -11.81 9.45
N SER A 75 3.66 -10.59 8.90
CA SER A 75 4.29 -9.37 9.42
C SER A 75 3.73 -8.99 10.79
N VAL A 76 2.40 -9.05 10.95
CA VAL A 76 1.71 -8.81 12.22
C VAL A 76 2.13 -9.86 13.27
N GLY A 77 2.13 -11.14 12.89
CA GLY A 77 2.61 -12.22 13.75
C GLY A 77 4.06 -12.01 14.17
N LYS A 78 4.93 -11.57 13.25
CA LYS A 78 6.34 -11.32 13.54
C LYS A 78 6.54 -10.21 14.57
N ALA A 79 5.80 -9.12 14.46
CA ALA A 79 5.86 -8.03 15.44
C ALA A 79 5.48 -8.54 16.86
N ALA A 80 4.41 -9.34 16.95
CA ALA A 80 3.98 -9.95 18.21
C ALA A 80 5.03 -10.92 18.77
N GLU A 81 5.59 -11.81 17.95
CA GLU A 81 6.68 -12.73 18.36
C GLU A 81 7.90 -11.98 18.88
N MET A 82 8.25 -10.86 18.26
CA MET A 82 9.41 -10.05 18.67
C MET A 82 9.20 -9.33 19.99
N ALA A 83 7.97 -8.94 20.33
CA ALA A 83 7.65 -8.35 21.63
C ALA A 83 7.41 -9.40 22.73
N ALA A 84 6.92 -10.58 22.35
CA ALA A 84 6.53 -11.64 23.27
C ALA A 84 7.67 -12.07 24.21
N GLY A 85 7.33 -12.25 25.49
CA GLY A 85 8.26 -12.75 26.51
C GLY A 85 9.40 -11.79 26.86
N PHE A 86 9.40 -10.54 26.37
CA PHE A 86 10.49 -9.61 26.62
C PHE A 86 10.65 -9.27 28.11
N THR A 87 9.55 -9.13 28.85
CA THR A 87 9.57 -8.96 30.32
C THR A 87 10.35 -10.06 31.03
N ASN A 88 10.12 -11.33 30.65
CA ASN A 88 10.84 -12.47 31.22
C ASN A 88 12.33 -12.44 30.85
N ALA A 89 12.64 -11.96 29.65
CA ALA A 89 14.02 -11.80 29.18
C ALA A 89 14.78 -10.67 29.88
N LEU A 90 14.12 -9.82 30.67
CA LEU A 90 14.75 -8.78 31.49
C LEU A 90 14.86 -9.16 32.98
N ALA A 91 14.21 -10.24 33.41
CA ALA A 91 14.16 -10.62 34.81
C ALA A 91 15.56 -10.93 35.38
N GLY A 92 15.87 -10.34 36.55
CA GLY A 92 17.12 -10.56 37.27
C GLY A 92 18.37 -9.93 36.62
N LEU A 93 18.22 -9.15 35.55
CA LEU A 93 19.33 -8.45 34.91
C LEU A 93 19.72 -7.17 35.65
N ALA A 94 21.00 -6.81 35.58
CA ALA A 94 21.47 -5.52 36.05
C ALA A 94 20.98 -4.38 35.13
N ALA A 95 20.96 -3.15 35.65
CA ALA A 95 20.44 -1.99 34.91
C ALA A 95 21.10 -1.77 33.53
N ASN A 96 22.42 -1.95 33.43
CA ASN A 96 23.14 -1.79 32.16
C ASN A 96 22.74 -2.86 31.14
N ASP A 97 22.58 -4.11 31.58
CA ASP A 97 22.15 -5.22 30.73
C ASP A 97 20.71 -5.03 30.26
N ILE A 98 19.83 -4.53 31.13
CA ILE A 98 18.45 -4.14 30.79
C ILE A 98 18.46 -3.09 29.67
N ILE A 99 19.24 -2.00 29.84
CA ILE A 99 19.33 -0.94 28.81
C ILE A 99 19.82 -1.51 27.48
N GLN A 100 20.92 -2.28 27.51
CA GLN A 100 21.52 -2.82 26.30
C GLN A 100 20.55 -3.77 25.58
N ARG A 101 19.90 -4.66 26.32
CA ARG A 101 18.97 -5.66 25.78
C ARG A 101 17.71 -5.03 25.22
N THR A 102 17.17 -4.01 25.89
CA THR A 102 16.04 -3.20 25.37
C THR A 102 16.45 -2.46 24.11
N THR A 103 17.60 -1.80 24.11
CA THR A 103 18.10 -1.05 22.95
C THR A 103 18.22 -1.97 21.73
N GLY A 104 18.85 -3.14 21.87
CA GLY A 104 18.98 -4.10 20.79
C GLY A 104 17.64 -4.68 20.32
N ARG A 105 16.67 -4.84 21.22
CA ARG A 105 15.32 -5.29 20.85
C ARG A 105 14.57 -4.21 20.06
N LEU A 106 14.68 -2.95 20.46
CA LEU A 106 14.10 -1.81 19.74
C LEU A 106 14.72 -1.67 18.34
N ASP A 107 16.03 -1.81 18.20
CA ASP A 107 16.71 -1.80 16.89
C ASP A 107 16.19 -2.92 15.98
N SER A 108 16.01 -4.12 16.54
CA SER A 108 15.48 -5.26 15.80
C SER A 108 14.03 -5.03 15.35
N LEU A 109 13.16 -4.55 16.25
CA LEU A 109 11.77 -4.23 15.92
C LEU A 109 11.64 -3.16 14.85
N HIS A 110 12.44 -2.09 14.97
CA HIS A 110 12.42 -1.00 14.00
C HIS A 110 12.91 -1.45 12.63
N SER A 111 14.06 -2.13 12.55
CA SER A 111 14.60 -2.61 11.27
C SER A 111 13.69 -3.63 10.58
N GLU A 112 13.11 -4.57 11.32
CA GLU A 112 12.11 -5.51 10.77
C GLU A 112 10.84 -4.78 10.33
N GLY A 113 10.35 -3.81 11.10
CA GLY A 113 9.18 -3.01 10.74
C GLY A 113 9.39 -2.24 9.43
N VAL A 114 10.53 -1.57 9.27
CA VAL A 114 10.93 -0.89 8.02
C VAL A 114 11.02 -1.89 6.87
N HIS A 115 11.60 -3.07 7.11
CA HIS A 115 11.70 -4.12 6.11
C HIS A 115 10.32 -4.59 5.62
N ARG A 116 9.39 -4.88 6.54
CA ARG A 116 8.03 -5.33 6.19
C ARG A 116 7.22 -4.26 5.47
N LEU A 117 7.29 -3.01 5.91
CA LEU A 117 6.63 -1.89 5.21
C LEU A 117 7.18 -1.73 3.78
N SER A 118 8.50 -1.88 3.61
CA SER A 118 9.14 -1.81 2.29
C SER A 118 8.71 -2.98 1.39
N GLU A 119 8.68 -4.20 1.93
CA GLU A 119 8.24 -5.41 1.22
C GLU A 119 6.78 -5.28 0.76
N MET A 120 5.89 -4.82 1.66
CA MET A 120 4.49 -4.56 1.35
C MET A 120 4.31 -3.48 0.27
N CYS A 121 5.07 -2.39 0.35
CA CYS A 121 5.04 -1.34 -0.66
C CYS A 121 5.48 -1.88 -2.04
N CYS A 122 6.56 -2.66 -2.08
CA CYS A 122 7.05 -3.30 -3.30
C CYS A 122 6.00 -4.24 -3.91
N PHE A 123 5.33 -5.05 -3.07
CA PHE A 123 4.27 -5.93 -3.50
C PHE A 123 3.09 -5.13 -4.07
N ALA A 124 2.60 -4.12 -3.34
CA ALA A 124 1.49 -3.26 -3.78
C ALA A 124 1.77 -2.61 -5.15
N VAL A 125 2.99 -2.11 -5.34
CA VAL A 125 3.46 -1.51 -6.59
C VAL A 125 3.50 -2.52 -7.74
N SER A 126 3.96 -3.74 -7.46
CA SER A 126 4.02 -4.83 -8.44
C SER A 126 2.62 -5.28 -8.87
N GLN A 127 1.68 -5.30 -7.93
CA GLN A 127 0.27 -5.57 -8.21
C GLN A 127 -0.35 -4.47 -9.05
N LEU A 128 -0.16 -3.20 -8.68
CA LEU A 128 -0.60 -2.06 -9.48
C LEU A 128 -0.03 -2.10 -10.89
N LEU A 129 1.24 -2.50 -11.06
CA LEU A 129 1.88 -2.65 -12.36
C LEU A 129 1.22 -3.76 -13.19
N THR A 130 0.91 -4.90 -12.56
CA THR A 130 0.28 -6.05 -13.22
C THR A 130 -1.15 -5.71 -13.64
N PHE A 131 -1.91 -5.04 -12.77
CA PHE A 131 -3.24 -4.51 -13.10
C PHE A 131 -3.19 -3.46 -14.22
N GLY A 132 -2.23 -2.54 -14.18
CA GLY A 132 -2.01 -1.60 -15.28
C GLY A 132 -1.80 -2.34 -16.60
N LYS A 133 -0.90 -3.32 -16.62
CA LYS A 133 -0.60 -4.15 -17.80
C LYS A 133 -1.80 -4.99 -18.29
N SER A 134 -2.70 -5.45 -17.42
CA SER A 134 -3.86 -6.25 -17.83
C SER A 134 -4.96 -5.42 -18.51
N ILE A 135 -5.19 -4.18 -18.04
CA ILE A 135 -6.04 -3.20 -18.74
C ILE A 135 -5.49 -2.92 -20.13
N ILE A 136 -4.16 -2.80 -20.23
CA ILE A 136 -3.40 -2.52 -21.44
C ILE A 136 -3.49 -3.64 -22.47
N SER A 137 -3.24 -4.89 -22.07
CA SER A 137 -3.20 -6.05 -22.99
C SER A 137 -4.52 -6.25 -23.72
N LEU A 138 -5.64 -5.92 -23.07
CA LEU A 138 -6.96 -5.99 -23.67
C LEU A 138 -7.22 -4.87 -24.72
N ALA A 139 -6.57 -3.71 -24.58
CA ALA A 139 -6.67 -2.62 -25.55
C ALA A 139 -5.82 -2.83 -26.83
N ASN A 140 -4.80 -3.70 -26.77
CA ASN A 140 -3.94 -4.00 -27.91
C ASN A 140 -4.41 -5.20 -28.76
N LYS A 141 -5.38 -6.00 -28.29
CA LYS A 141 -5.95 -7.11 -29.08
C LYS A 141 -6.74 -6.64 -30.31
N THR A 142 -7.02 -5.35 -30.43
CA THR A 142 -7.72 -4.76 -31.57
C THR A 142 -6.76 -4.33 -32.70
N GLU A 143 -5.45 -4.55 -32.58
CA GLU A 143 -4.45 -4.08 -33.56
C GLU A 143 -4.00 -5.12 -34.61
N GLU A 144 -4.51 -6.35 -34.61
CA GLU A 144 -4.14 -7.34 -35.66
C GLU A 144 -5.01 -7.32 -36.92
N GLU A 145 -6.02 -6.45 -37.01
CA GLU A 145 -6.73 -6.20 -38.28
C GLU A 145 -6.51 -4.77 -38.75
N GLU A 146 -5.40 -4.52 -39.45
CA GLU A 146 -5.31 -3.42 -40.39
C GLU A 146 -6.25 -3.69 -41.57
N VAL A 147 -7.52 -3.28 -41.45
CA VAL A 147 -8.41 -3.11 -42.59
C VAL A 147 -9.09 -1.75 -42.53
N ASP A 148 -8.69 -0.92 -43.49
CA ASP A 148 -9.37 0.23 -44.06
C ASP A 148 -9.57 1.49 -43.17
N GLY A 149 -9.05 2.60 -43.70
CA GLY A 149 -8.98 3.87 -43.02
C GLY A 149 -10.32 4.59 -43.01
N ASN A 150 -11.23 4.26 -42.09
CA ASN A 150 -12.28 5.20 -41.68
C ASN A 150 -13.02 4.85 -40.37
N LYS A 151 -12.32 4.76 -39.23
CA LYS A 151 -12.80 5.07 -37.85
C LYS A 151 -11.86 4.41 -36.84
N VAL A 152 -10.88 5.16 -36.35
CA VAL A 152 -10.12 4.75 -35.15
C VAL A 152 -11.08 4.91 -33.97
N ASN A 153 -11.72 3.84 -33.52
CA ASN A 153 -12.53 3.85 -32.31
C ASN A 153 -11.62 3.46 -31.14
N ILE A 154 -11.56 4.27 -30.08
CA ILE A 154 -10.94 3.79 -28.84
C ILE A 154 -11.95 2.85 -28.20
N GLU A 155 -11.74 1.54 -28.40
CA GLU A 155 -12.54 0.52 -27.77
C GLU A 155 -12.04 0.34 -26.33
N TRP A 156 -12.85 0.80 -25.38
CA TRP A 156 -12.58 0.57 -23.97
C TRP A 156 -12.70 -0.93 -23.69
N PRO A 157 -11.88 -1.49 -22.78
CA PRO A 157 -12.10 -2.83 -22.25
C PRO A 157 -13.57 -3.05 -21.85
N GLU A 158 -14.12 -4.24 -22.08
CA GLU A 158 -15.39 -4.59 -21.44
C GLU A 158 -15.22 -4.44 -19.91
N ASP A 159 -16.21 -3.78 -19.31
CA ASP A 159 -16.34 -3.61 -17.86
C ASP A 159 -15.22 -2.80 -17.15
N VAL A 160 -14.77 -1.69 -17.77
CA VAL A 160 -13.79 -0.76 -17.18
C VAL A 160 -14.18 -0.31 -15.77
N SER A 161 -15.47 -0.03 -15.55
CA SER A 161 -15.97 0.45 -14.26
C SER A 161 -15.86 -0.62 -13.17
N ALA A 162 -16.18 -1.89 -13.44
CA ALA A 162 -15.95 -2.95 -12.43
C ALA A 162 -14.45 -3.20 -12.21
N LYS A 163 -13.62 -3.15 -13.25
CA LYS A 163 -12.16 -3.27 -13.10
C LYS A 163 -11.57 -2.15 -12.26
N ALA A 164 -12.02 -0.91 -12.47
CA ALA A 164 -11.64 0.24 -11.66
C ALA A 164 -12.08 0.06 -10.20
N LYS A 165 -13.31 -0.44 -9.96
CA LYS A 165 -13.79 -0.77 -8.60
C LYS A 165 -12.95 -1.86 -7.92
N ILE A 166 -12.56 -2.91 -8.65
CA ILE A 166 -11.69 -3.97 -8.13
C ILE A 166 -10.31 -3.41 -7.75
N ILE A 167 -9.71 -2.58 -8.61
CA ILE A 167 -8.43 -1.93 -8.31
C ILE A 167 -8.56 -1.03 -7.09
N ARG A 168 -9.63 -0.23 -6.99
CA ARG A 168 -9.90 0.62 -5.83
C ARG A 168 -9.97 -0.21 -4.53
N ILE A 169 -10.75 -1.30 -4.53
CA ILE A 169 -10.89 -2.19 -3.36
C ILE A 169 -9.55 -2.81 -2.99
N ASN A 170 -8.77 -3.27 -3.96
CA ASN A 170 -7.45 -3.84 -3.72
C ASN A 170 -6.47 -2.82 -3.13
N VAL A 171 -6.47 -1.58 -3.66
CA VAL A 171 -5.65 -0.48 -3.12
C VAL A 171 -6.06 -0.13 -1.69
N GLN A 172 -7.36 -0.03 -1.41
CA GLN A 172 -7.85 0.22 -0.04
C GLN A 172 -7.45 -0.92 0.91
N THR A 173 -7.49 -2.16 0.44
CA THR A 173 -7.02 -3.33 1.20
C THR A 173 -5.51 -3.25 1.46
N MET A 174 -4.70 -2.89 0.46
CA MET A 174 -3.25 -2.68 0.59
C MET A 174 -2.93 -1.60 1.62
N ILE A 175 -3.66 -0.49 1.59
CA ILE A 175 -3.53 0.60 2.56
C ILE A 175 -3.82 0.07 3.96
N GLY A 176 -4.97 -0.58 4.17
CA GLY A 176 -5.34 -1.13 5.48
C GLY A 176 -4.30 -2.12 6.02
N TYR A 177 -3.70 -2.94 5.16
CA TYR A 177 -2.63 -3.84 5.59
C TYR A 177 -1.34 -3.11 5.99
N LEU A 178 -0.94 -2.06 5.25
CA LEU A 178 0.23 -1.24 5.63
C LEU A 178 0.02 -0.56 6.99
N GLU A 179 -1.19 -0.05 7.23
CA GLU A 179 -1.57 0.53 8.51
C GLU A 179 -1.48 -0.50 9.65
N ALA A 180 -2.07 -1.68 9.44
CA ALA A 180 -2.06 -2.76 10.43
C ALA A 180 -0.64 -3.25 10.76
N VAL A 181 0.23 -3.41 9.76
CA VAL A 181 1.64 -3.79 9.96
C VAL A 181 2.40 -2.71 10.72
N SER A 182 2.31 -1.44 10.29
CA SER A 182 2.93 -0.30 11.00
C SER A 182 2.50 -0.26 12.47
N ASN A 183 1.19 -0.32 12.72
CA ASN A 183 0.62 -0.30 14.07
C ASN A 183 1.12 -1.48 14.90
N SER A 184 1.24 -2.68 14.33
CA SER A 184 1.71 -3.86 15.07
C SER A 184 3.16 -3.72 15.55
N PHE A 185 4.05 -3.17 14.72
CA PHE A 185 5.42 -2.90 15.14
C PHE A 185 5.52 -1.74 16.15
N VAL A 186 4.70 -0.70 16.00
CA VAL A 186 4.61 0.39 16.98
C VAL A 186 4.09 -0.12 18.34
N THR A 187 3.11 -1.03 18.34
CA THR A 187 2.65 -1.71 19.55
C THR A 187 3.77 -2.55 20.15
N GLY A 188 4.48 -3.34 19.35
CA GLY A 188 5.62 -4.14 19.84
C GLY A 188 6.74 -3.28 20.45
N ILE A 189 7.03 -2.10 19.89
CA ILE A 189 7.94 -1.11 20.47
C ILE A 189 7.41 -0.62 21.82
N SER A 190 6.10 -0.34 21.92
CA SER A 190 5.45 0.11 23.15
C SER A 190 5.53 -0.95 24.25
N ASP A 191 5.23 -2.21 23.93
CA ASP A 191 5.29 -3.35 24.86
C ASP A 191 6.72 -3.56 25.40
N VAL A 192 7.73 -3.49 24.52
CA VAL A 192 9.15 -3.59 24.89
C VAL A 192 9.57 -2.43 25.79
N THR A 193 9.04 -1.23 25.53
CA THR A 193 9.32 -0.03 26.31
C THR A 193 8.67 -0.10 27.69
N GLU A 194 7.44 -0.61 27.78
CA GLU A 194 6.74 -0.83 29.06
C GLU A 194 7.48 -1.87 29.92
N ALA A 195 7.90 -2.98 29.32
CA ALA A 195 8.71 -3.99 30.00
C ALA A 195 10.02 -3.39 30.56
N TYR A 196 10.70 -2.56 29.77
CA TYR A 196 11.89 -1.82 30.23
C TYR A 196 11.59 -0.92 31.43
N GLN A 197 10.52 -0.12 31.35
CA GLN A 197 10.13 0.79 32.43
C GLN A 197 9.84 0.03 33.74
N ALA A 198 9.14 -1.09 33.65
CA ALA A 198 8.85 -1.95 34.79
C ALA A 198 10.15 -2.51 35.41
N SER A 199 11.03 -3.09 34.58
CA SER A 199 12.28 -3.70 35.05
C SER A 199 13.25 -2.67 35.65
N ILE A 200 13.45 -1.52 35.00
CA ILE A 200 14.40 -0.51 35.47
C ILE A 200 13.93 0.15 36.77
N LYS A 201 12.62 0.30 36.95
CA LYS A 201 12.03 0.80 38.20
C LYS A 201 12.28 -0.17 39.36
N GLY A 202 12.17 -1.49 39.11
CA GLY A 202 12.51 -2.52 40.10
C GLY A 202 13.96 -2.43 40.56
N VAL A 203 14.91 -2.38 39.62
CA VAL A 203 16.35 -2.29 39.94
C VAL A 203 16.72 -1.00 40.67
N THR A 204 16.12 0.14 40.32
CA THR A 204 16.40 1.42 40.99
C THR A 204 15.87 1.45 42.42
N ALA A 205 14.78 0.71 42.72
CA ALA A 205 14.23 0.61 44.07
C ALA A 205 15.13 -0.22 44.99
N GLU A 206 15.85 -1.20 44.44
CA GLU A 206 16.78 -2.07 45.15
C GLU A 206 18.19 -1.47 45.29
N SER A 207 18.59 -0.57 44.38
CA SER A 207 19.86 0.17 44.46
C SER A 207 19.76 1.55 43.81
N PRO A 208 19.97 2.67 44.54
CA PRO A 208 19.89 4.02 44.00
C PRO A 208 21.16 4.37 43.22
N THR A 209 21.38 3.74 42.08
CA THR A 209 22.36 4.18 41.08
C THR A 209 21.68 5.04 40.02
N ALA A 210 22.32 6.14 39.63
CA ALA A 210 21.80 7.08 38.63
C ALA A 210 21.95 6.48 37.23
N VAL A 211 20.96 5.70 36.81
CA VAL A 211 20.91 5.10 35.48
C VAL A 211 20.25 6.08 34.49
N PRO A 212 20.85 6.38 33.32
CA PRO A 212 20.26 7.31 32.34
C PRO A 212 19.01 6.68 31.69
N LYS A 213 17.83 7.04 32.19
CA LYS A 213 16.54 6.45 31.76
C LYS A 213 16.00 7.03 30.45
N THR A 214 16.39 8.25 30.08
CA THR A 214 15.76 9.05 29.02
C THR A 214 16.07 8.56 27.61
N SER A 215 17.27 8.02 27.36
CA SER A 215 17.72 7.65 26.02
C SER A 215 16.94 6.49 25.39
N VAL A 216 16.52 5.49 26.18
CA VAL A 216 15.73 4.34 25.69
C VAL A 216 14.32 4.77 25.29
N GLN A 217 13.70 5.64 26.10
CA GLN A 217 12.36 6.17 25.81
C GLN A 217 12.35 7.05 24.56
N GLU A 218 13.33 7.96 24.45
CA GLU A 218 13.51 8.82 23.29
C GLU A 218 13.70 7.99 22.01
N LYS A 219 14.50 6.92 22.09
CA LYS A 219 14.71 5.99 20.97
C LYS A 219 13.43 5.27 20.56
N ALA A 220 12.66 4.75 21.52
CA ALA A 220 11.39 4.09 21.25
C ALA A 220 10.37 5.04 20.58
N SER A 221 10.29 6.28 21.05
CA SER A 221 9.46 7.33 20.44
C SER A 221 9.90 7.63 19.02
N ALA A 222 11.19 7.86 18.79
CA ALA A 222 11.73 8.15 17.46
C ALA A 222 11.45 7.00 16.47
N PHE A 223 11.65 5.75 16.88
CA PHE A 223 11.36 4.59 16.04
C PHE A 223 9.87 4.42 15.74
N SER A 224 9.00 4.72 16.70
CA SER A 224 7.55 4.71 16.47
C SER A 224 7.12 5.80 15.49
N GLU A 225 7.71 6.98 15.58
CA GLU A 225 7.48 8.10 14.65
C GLU A 225 7.99 7.79 13.24
N HIS A 226 9.19 7.20 13.14
CA HIS A 226 9.75 6.77 11.85
C HIS A 226 8.85 5.75 11.15
N LEU A 227 8.39 4.71 11.84
CA LEU A 227 7.49 3.70 11.24
C LEU A 227 6.18 4.32 10.75
N ARG A 228 5.60 5.26 11.51
CA ARG A 228 4.41 6.01 11.07
C ARG A 228 4.70 6.89 9.85
N ALA A 229 5.86 7.55 9.83
CA ALA A 229 6.26 8.38 8.70
C ALA A 229 6.49 7.55 7.42
N ASP A 230 7.11 6.37 7.55
CA ASP A 230 7.32 5.42 6.46
C ASP A 230 6.00 4.87 5.94
N GLN A 231 5.08 4.50 6.83
CA GLN A 231 3.72 4.10 6.48
C GLN A 231 2.98 5.21 5.71
N ILE A 232 2.96 6.45 6.22
CA ILE A 232 2.33 7.58 5.54
C ILE A 232 2.95 7.79 4.15
N THR A 233 4.27 7.67 4.05
CA THR A 233 5.00 7.80 2.78
C THR A 233 4.62 6.68 1.81
N ALA A 234 4.53 5.43 2.28
CA ALA A 234 4.12 4.29 1.47
C ALA A 234 2.67 4.43 0.97
N ILE A 235 1.73 4.84 1.84
CA ILE A 235 0.33 5.09 1.47
C ILE A 235 0.24 6.22 0.43
N ARG A 236 0.93 7.35 0.67
CA ARG A 236 1.00 8.46 -0.27
C ARG A 236 1.58 8.01 -1.61
N PHE A 237 2.61 7.17 -1.58
CA PHE A 237 3.22 6.62 -2.79
C PHE A 237 2.21 5.75 -3.57
N ILE A 238 1.56 4.78 -2.91
CA ILE A 238 0.53 3.92 -3.53
C ILE A 238 -0.58 4.77 -4.14
N ASN A 239 -1.14 5.72 -3.37
CA ASN A 239 -2.15 6.65 -3.87
C ASN A 239 -1.65 7.44 -5.08
N SER A 240 -0.41 7.96 -5.02
CA SER A 240 0.20 8.68 -6.13
C SER A 240 0.41 7.83 -7.38
N LYS A 241 0.48 6.50 -7.26
CA LYS A 241 0.65 5.56 -8.39
C LYS A 241 -0.68 5.02 -8.92
N VAL A 242 -1.79 5.21 -8.21
CA VAL A 242 -3.14 5.10 -8.79
C VAL A 242 -3.44 6.28 -9.73
N ILE A 243 -2.92 7.47 -9.42
CA ILE A 243 -3.10 8.71 -10.22
C ILE A 243 -2.58 8.60 -11.67
N PRO A 244 -1.46 7.93 -12.00
CA PRO A 244 -1.06 7.71 -13.39
C PRO A 244 -1.98 6.78 -14.20
N LEU A 245 -2.92 6.06 -13.57
CA LEU A 245 -4.06 5.45 -14.26
C LEU A 245 -5.19 6.47 -14.52
N ASN A 246 -5.28 7.53 -13.70
CA ASN A 246 -6.19 8.67 -13.88
C ASN A 246 -5.71 9.69 -14.94
N TYR A 247 -4.40 9.82 -15.16
CA TYR A 247 -3.78 10.89 -15.97
C TYR A 247 -3.35 10.49 -17.39
N ALA A 248 -3.76 9.31 -17.89
CA ALA A 248 -3.63 8.99 -19.30
C ALA A 248 -4.45 9.92 -20.25
N GLY A 249 -5.14 10.94 -19.71
CA GLY A 249 -5.92 11.92 -20.47
C GLY A 249 -5.73 13.40 -20.11
N ALA A 250 -4.73 13.80 -19.32
CA ALA A 250 -4.64 15.19 -18.80
C ALA A 250 -3.30 15.91 -19.02
N HIS A 251 -2.54 15.55 -20.06
CA HIS A 251 -1.55 16.48 -20.62
C HIS A 251 -1.93 16.89 -22.03
N THR A 252 -2.71 17.97 -22.11
CA THR A 252 -2.69 18.94 -23.19
C THR A 252 -2.73 20.30 -22.54
N ASP A 253 -1.56 20.88 -22.29
CA ASP A 253 -1.34 22.33 -22.22
C ASP A 253 0.13 22.54 -22.60
N ASP A 254 0.32 22.71 -23.92
CA ASP A 254 1.07 23.81 -24.55
C ASP A 254 0.74 23.82 -26.05
#